data_AF-A0A7L0CLV3-F1
#
_entry.id   AF-A0A7L0CLV3-F1
#
_cell.length_a   1.000
_cell.length_b   1.000
_cell.length_c   1.000
_cell.angle_alpha   90.00
_cell.angle_beta   90.00
_cell.angle_gamma   90.00
#
_symmetry.space_group_name_H-M   'P 1'
#
loop_
_entity.id
_entity.type
_entity.pdbx_description
1 polymer ?
#
loop_
_entity_poly.entity_id
_entity_poly.type
_entity_poly.pdbx_seq_one_letter_code
_entity_poly.pdbx_strand_id
1 'polypeptide(L)'
;PPDPVYLPADLELLGVPEYYRLQRADQDLPANTSLHARTETYLLLRHSSATQPLVQATYPPFSTRQVKRPPRDGSAAWAIRAVSLESAVSPAEPFARVLFHLQGPDWLPGQRDHPGQRDHPGEWDHPGDWDHPGERDHPGERDLPCVALHAHHRGRVARGTCRLQAPLGVCVVELEIPPRWFSPASPAPRSRRRAAESPGRPETPESAELHYGVVGPGECGRAGGRERSRGGEAPRYLGSLELRAAEPARRQEVRLDDKVLLRVPDATLRPGQRFTATLALRHNFTADQLTLRIKAKKGLQVVAARPGAPTAWTAQLERTRGPKHSMAVVTCRRSGDSRGGWRAADSAAFLHLDMAVENGTGGLAPARPLTWQVEYPGQDPEAQKDKLVWEIQVSERDVRALVPLVQELEILNTAPLTGVPRAVPVKLVAVEAGGGVTELTEPPGCESADKQVLQVS
;
A
#
# COMPACT_ATOMS: atom_id res chain seq x y z
N PRO A 1 8.33 46.48 4.02
CA PRO A 1 6.86 46.75 4.07
C PRO A 1 6.37 46.57 5.51
N PRO A 2 5.49 47.43 6.05
CA PRO A 2 4.88 47.13 7.34
C PRO A 2 4.03 45.86 7.16
N ASP A 3 4.11 44.96 8.13
CA ASP A 3 3.29 43.74 8.13
C ASP A 3 1.80 44.13 8.10
N PRO A 4 0.98 43.49 7.25
CA PRO A 4 -0.44 43.80 7.18
C PRO A 4 -1.10 43.48 8.52
N VAL A 5 -1.56 44.52 9.22
CA VAL A 5 -2.37 44.41 10.44
C VAL A 5 -3.79 44.01 10.02
N TYR A 6 -4.16 42.75 10.26
CA TYR A 6 -5.52 42.28 10.04
C TYR A 6 -6.34 42.46 11.30
N LEU A 7 -7.45 43.17 11.15
CA LEU A 7 -8.35 43.50 12.24
C LEU A 7 -9.48 42.46 12.29
N PRO A 8 -9.92 41.99 13.48
CA PRO A 8 -10.89 40.91 13.59
C PRO A 8 -12.25 41.33 13.03
N ALA A 9 -12.60 40.83 11.84
CA ALA A 9 -13.91 41.03 11.26
C ALA A 9 -14.90 39.96 11.79
N ASP A 10 -16.10 40.40 12.13
CA ASP A 10 -17.22 39.55 12.49
C ASP A 10 -17.95 39.06 11.23
N LEU A 11 -18.23 37.76 11.17
CA LEU A 11 -18.92 37.12 10.05
C LEU A 11 -20.35 36.76 10.46
N GLU A 12 -21.32 37.24 9.70
CA GLU A 12 -22.75 36.98 9.88
C GLU A 12 -23.34 36.41 8.59
N LEU A 13 -24.17 35.38 8.72
CA LEU A 13 -24.90 34.81 7.59
C LEU A 13 -26.31 35.38 7.52
N LEU A 14 -26.66 35.92 6.36
CA LEU A 14 -27.92 36.56 6.04
C LEU A 14 -28.65 35.81 4.92
N GLY A 15 -29.97 36.00 4.84
CA GLY A 15 -30.79 35.39 3.79
C GLY A 15 -31.09 33.90 3.96
N VAL A 16 -30.72 33.32 5.11
CA VAL A 16 -31.06 31.94 5.48
C VAL A 16 -31.84 31.96 6.79
N PRO A 17 -33.08 31.44 6.83
CA PRO A 17 -33.94 31.55 8.02
C PRO A 17 -33.47 30.68 9.19
N GLU A 18 -32.79 29.56 8.92
CA GLU A 18 -32.26 28.65 9.93
C GLU A 18 -30.83 28.23 9.56
N TYR A 19 -29.84 28.72 10.30
CA TYR A 19 -28.44 28.36 10.15
C TYR A 19 -27.74 28.15 11.50
N TYR A 20 -26.71 27.30 11.49
CA TYR A 20 -25.87 27.03 12.65
C TYR A 20 -24.41 27.24 12.28
N ARG A 21 -23.65 27.92 13.13
CA ARG A 21 -22.19 27.99 12.99
C ARG A 21 -21.58 26.74 13.60
N LEU A 22 -20.85 25.98 12.79
CA LEU A 22 -20.15 24.78 13.24
C LEU A 22 -18.90 25.15 14.02
N GLN A 23 -18.72 24.49 15.16
CA GLN A 23 -17.51 24.55 15.98
C GLN A 23 -16.87 23.17 15.97
N ARG A 24 -15.53 23.10 15.92
CA ARG A 24 -14.84 21.82 16.07
C ARG A 24 -14.89 21.36 17.52
N ALA A 25 -14.95 20.04 17.70
CA ALA A 25 -15.03 19.41 19.01
C ALA A 25 -13.72 19.48 19.82
N ASP A 26 -12.58 19.67 19.15
CA ASP A 26 -11.24 19.72 19.74
C ASP A 26 -10.91 21.07 20.41
N GLN A 27 -11.78 22.09 20.30
CA GLN A 27 -11.54 23.49 20.75
C GLN A 27 -10.26 24.15 20.19
N ASP A 28 -9.47 23.43 19.39
CA ASP A 28 -8.29 23.96 18.73
C ASP A 28 -8.70 24.92 17.61
N LEU A 29 -7.94 26.01 17.49
CA LEU A 29 -8.02 26.91 16.36
C LEU A 29 -7.80 26.09 15.07
N PRO A 30 -8.59 26.31 13.99
CA PRO A 30 -8.42 25.56 12.74
C PRO A 30 -6.95 25.53 12.32
N ALA A 31 -6.46 24.39 11.81
CA ALA A 31 -5.09 24.26 11.29
C ALA A 31 -4.74 25.22 10.12
N ASN A 32 -5.73 25.99 9.64
CA ASN A 32 -5.61 27.07 8.66
C ASN A 32 -5.97 28.46 9.24
N THR A 33 -5.92 28.64 10.56
CA THR A 33 -5.90 29.99 11.15
C THR A 33 -4.47 30.48 11.20
N SER A 34 -4.15 31.34 10.25
CA SER A 34 -3.00 32.23 10.40
C SER A 34 -3.51 33.59 10.87
N LEU A 35 -2.62 34.46 11.33
CA LEU A 35 -2.93 35.89 11.48
C LEU A 35 -3.42 36.53 10.15
N HIS A 36 -3.40 35.80 9.03
CA HIS A 36 -3.73 36.24 7.68
C HIS A 36 -5.03 35.63 7.11
N ALA A 37 -5.60 34.58 7.71
CA ALA A 37 -6.80 33.92 7.19
C ALA A 37 -7.65 33.27 8.30
N ARG A 38 -8.96 33.53 8.29
CA ARG A 38 -9.96 32.93 9.18
C ARG A 38 -11.06 32.29 8.33
N THR A 39 -11.43 31.06 8.67
CA THR A 39 -12.50 30.31 8.01
C THR A 39 -13.57 29.93 9.03
N GLU A 40 -14.83 30.20 8.72
CA GLU A 40 -15.99 29.76 9.50
C GLU A 40 -16.89 28.87 8.63
N THR A 41 -17.41 27.80 9.23
CA THR A 41 -18.29 26.86 8.54
C THR A 41 -19.70 27.00 9.10
N TYR A 42 -20.70 27.12 8.21
CA TYR A 42 -22.10 27.24 8.57
C TYR A 42 -22.90 26.07 7.98
N LEU A 43 -23.81 25.49 8.76
CA LEU A 43 -24.78 24.49 8.34
C LEU A 43 -26.13 25.18 8.09
N LEU A 44 -26.73 24.94 6.92
CA LEU A 44 -28.03 25.49 6.51
C LEU A 44 -29.06 24.37 6.51
N LEU A 45 -30.09 24.43 7.35
CA LEU A 45 -31.04 23.31 7.53
C LEU A 45 -32.23 23.34 6.57
N ARG A 46 -32.54 24.51 6.00
CA ARG A 46 -33.69 24.71 5.09
C ARG A 46 -33.36 25.79 4.07
N HIS A 47 -32.64 25.41 3.03
CA HIS A 47 -32.35 26.30 1.91
C HIS A 47 -33.28 25.95 0.74
N SER A 48 -34.18 26.85 0.38
CA SER A 48 -34.89 26.79 -0.90
C SER A 48 -34.01 27.40 -1.98
N SER A 49 -34.01 26.86 -3.21
CA SER A 49 -33.23 27.41 -4.34
C SER A 49 -33.51 28.89 -4.64
N ALA A 50 -34.59 29.45 -4.06
CA ALA A 50 -34.96 30.86 -4.11
C ALA A 50 -34.20 31.78 -3.12
N THR A 51 -33.52 31.25 -2.10
CA THR A 51 -32.91 32.03 -1.00
C THR A 51 -31.38 32.09 -1.08
N GLN A 52 -30.79 33.07 -1.75
CA GLN A 52 -29.32 33.11 -1.88
C GLN A 52 -28.64 33.43 -0.53
N PRO A 53 -27.81 32.52 0.03
CA PRO A 53 -27.10 32.80 1.27
C PRO A 53 -26.09 33.94 1.06
N LEU A 54 -26.08 34.90 1.97
CA LEU A 54 -25.25 36.09 1.92
C LEU A 54 -24.37 36.13 3.17
N VAL A 55 -23.05 36.26 3.01
CA VAL A 55 -22.13 36.45 4.14
C VAL A 55 -21.84 37.94 4.28
N GLN A 56 -22.09 38.52 5.45
CA GLN A 56 -21.67 39.87 5.82
C GLN A 56 -20.41 39.79 6.70
N ALA A 57 -19.37 40.51 6.32
CA ALA A 57 -18.18 40.70 7.13
C ALA A 57 -18.17 42.14 7.66
N THR A 58 -18.05 42.31 8.98
CA THR A 58 -18.13 43.62 9.65
C THR A 58 -16.88 43.86 10.48
N TYR A 59 -16.22 45.00 10.25
CA TYR A 59 -15.15 45.52 11.10
C TYR A 59 -15.47 47.00 11.37
N PRO A 60 -16.11 47.34 12.50
CA PRO A 60 -16.69 48.67 12.70
C PRO A 60 -15.70 49.81 12.40
N PRO A 61 -16.08 50.81 11.59
CA PRO A 61 -17.41 51.07 10.98
C PRO A 61 -17.63 50.43 9.60
N PHE A 62 -16.70 49.62 9.09
CA PHE A 62 -16.72 49.04 7.75
C PHE A 62 -17.52 47.73 7.69
N SER A 63 -18.23 47.50 6.58
CA SER A 63 -18.86 46.21 6.30
C SER A 63 -18.87 45.89 4.81
N THR A 64 -18.83 44.60 4.46
CA THR A 64 -18.96 44.10 3.08
C THR A 64 -19.84 42.85 3.04
N ARG A 65 -20.46 42.58 1.89
CA ARG A 65 -21.43 41.48 1.70
C ARG A 65 -21.07 40.66 0.47
N GLN A 66 -21.12 39.33 0.58
CA GLN A 66 -20.84 38.41 -0.54
C GLN A 66 -21.92 37.34 -0.65
N VAL A 67 -22.51 37.21 -1.85
CA VAL A 67 -23.46 36.12 -2.16
C VAL A 67 -22.69 34.82 -2.40
N LYS A 68 -23.09 33.75 -1.71
CA LYS A 68 -22.62 32.39 -1.98
C LYS A 68 -23.67 31.65 -2.80
N ARG A 69 -23.26 31.05 -3.92
CA ARG A 69 -24.14 30.15 -4.69
C ARG A 69 -23.81 28.72 -4.29
N PRO A 70 -24.78 27.90 -3.86
CA PRO A 70 -24.54 26.47 -3.68
C PRO A 70 -24.13 25.83 -5.02
N PRO A 71 -23.31 24.76 -5.00
CA PRO A 71 -23.01 24.00 -6.21
C PRO A 71 -24.31 23.46 -6.83
N ARG A 72 -24.42 23.51 -8.16
CA ARG A 72 -25.60 23.06 -8.91
C ARG A 72 -25.80 21.54 -8.76
N ASP A 73 -27.02 21.12 -8.44
CA ASP A 73 -27.51 19.74 -8.60
C ASP A 73 -27.29 19.30 -10.06
N GLY A 74 -26.33 18.41 -10.30
CA GLY A 74 -26.00 17.91 -11.65
C GLY A 74 -24.52 17.68 -11.93
N SER A 75 -23.62 18.21 -11.08
CA SER A 75 -22.28 17.61 -10.96
C SER A 75 -22.46 16.30 -10.21
N ALA A 76 -22.02 15.18 -10.79
CA ALA A 76 -22.10 13.90 -10.10
C ALA A 76 -21.52 14.05 -8.68
N ALA A 77 -22.27 13.68 -7.65
CA ALA A 77 -21.96 13.97 -6.25
C ALA A 77 -20.81 13.11 -5.70
N TRP A 78 -19.92 12.65 -6.57
CA TRP A 78 -18.79 11.81 -6.25
C TRP A 78 -17.48 12.43 -6.73
N ALA A 79 -16.42 12.18 -5.98
CA ALA A 79 -15.04 12.53 -6.29
C ALA A 79 -14.20 11.26 -6.36
N ILE A 80 -13.05 11.34 -7.04
CA ILE A 80 -12.05 10.27 -7.04
C ILE A 80 -11.01 10.56 -5.98
N ARG A 81 -10.81 9.59 -5.10
CA ARG A 81 -9.74 9.59 -4.12
C ARG A 81 -8.62 8.66 -4.57
N ALA A 82 -7.39 9.04 -4.25
CA ALA A 82 -6.17 8.31 -4.57
C ALA A 82 -5.44 7.96 -3.27
N VAL A 83 -5.02 6.70 -3.14
CA VAL A 83 -4.29 6.18 -1.99
C VAL A 83 -3.00 5.54 -2.50
N SER A 84 -1.86 6.17 -2.22
CA SER A 84 -0.54 5.60 -2.52
C SER A 84 -0.25 4.45 -1.57
N LEU A 85 0.13 3.28 -2.10
CA LEU A 85 0.43 2.10 -1.28
C LEU A 85 1.90 2.07 -0.86
N GLU A 86 2.79 2.59 -1.72
CA GLU A 86 4.21 2.72 -1.45
C GLU A 86 4.60 4.19 -1.26
N SER A 87 5.50 4.44 -0.31
CA SER A 87 6.23 5.71 -0.18
C SER A 87 7.61 5.67 -0.86
N ALA A 88 8.12 4.47 -1.14
CA ALA A 88 9.42 4.23 -1.74
C ALA A 88 9.41 2.97 -2.62
N VAL A 89 10.23 2.95 -3.67
CA VAL A 89 10.43 1.82 -4.58
C VAL A 89 11.91 1.52 -4.78
N SER A 90 12.23 0.31 -5.22
CA SER A 90 13.60 -0.13 -5.50
C SER A 90 13.69 -0.93 -6.80
N PRO A 91 14.89 -1.21 -7.35
CA PRO A 91 15.04 -2.09 -8.50
C PRO A 91 14.49 -3.52 -8.31
N ALA A 92 14.42 -4.01 -7.06
CA ALA A 92 13.87 -5.33 -6.75
C ALA A 92 12.33 -5.33 -6.75
N GLU A 93 11.72 -4.19 -6.38
CA GLU A 93 10.28 -3.97 -6.41
C GLU A 93 9.96 -2.61 -7.08
N PRO A 94 10.04 -2.54 -8.42
CA PRO A 94 9.99 -1.27 -9.14
C PRO A 94 8.55 -0.84 -9.45
N PHE A 95 7.58 -1.11 -8.57
CA PHE A 95 6.16 -0.82 -8.84
C PHE A 95 5.63 0.21 -7.86
N ALA A 96 5.12 1.32 -8.40
CA ALA A 96 4.35 2.30 -7.66
C ALA A 96 2.86 2.00 -7.86
N ARG A 97 2.16 1.66 -6.78
CA ARG A 97 0.75 1.30 -6.78
C ARG A 97 -0.08 2.39 -6.15
N VAL A 98 -1.11 2.79 -6.85
CA VAL A 98 -2.10 3.76 -6.35
C VAL A 98 -3.47 3.15 -6.52
N LEU A 99 -4.18 2.98 -5.40
CA LEU A 99 -5.59 2.63 -5.41
C LEU A 99 -6.41 3.90 -5.60
N PHE A 100 -7.22 3.92 -6.65
CA PHE A 100 -8.23 4.92 -6.88
C PHE A 100 -9.58 4.37 -6.47
N HIS A 101 -10.37 5.17 -5.76
CA HIS A 101 -11.74 4.80 -5.45
C HIS A 101 -12.66 6.01 -5.51
N LEU A 102 -13.92 5.74 -5.80
CA LEU A 102 -14.98 6.74 -5.75
C LEU A 102 -15.35 7.03 -4.29
N GLN A 103 -15.64 8.30 -4.02
CA GLN A 103 -16.04 8.84 -2.72
C GLN A 103 -17.25 9.75 -2.94
N GLY A 104 -18.31 9.58 -2.16
CA GLY A 104 -19.48 10.48 -2.18
C GLY A 104 -20.83 9.78 -1.95
N PRO A 105 -21.88 10.56 -1.65
CA PRO A 105 -23.21 10.07 -1.24
C PRO A 105 -23.87 9.04 -2.18
N ASP A 106 -23.56 9.07 -3.48
CA ASP A 106 -24.24 8.25 -4.49
C ASP A 106 -23.44 7.01 -4.94
N TRP A 107 -22.25 6.75 -4.39
CA TRP A 107 -21.36 5.73 -4.94
C TRP A 107 -21.41 4.36 -4.23
N LEU A 108 -21.25 4.29 -2.91
CA LEU A 108 -21.17 3.01 -2.20
C LEU A 108 -22.54 2.32 -2.20
N PRO A 109 -22.72 1.15 -2.85
CA PRO A 109 -23.99 0.45 -2.83
C PRO A 109 -24.15 -0.22 -1.46
N GLY A 110 -25.30 0.06 -0.83
CA GLY A 110 -25.70 -0.53 0.45
C GLY A 110 -25.90 0.53 1.54
N GLN A 111 -27.11 0.52 2.10
CA GLN A 111 -27.50 1.23 3.32
C GLN A 111 -27.93 2.71 3.18
N ARG A 112 -28.88 2.98 2.28
CA ARG A 112 -29.93 3.96 2.62
C ARG A 112 -30.94 3.26 3.53
N ASP A 113 -30.59 3.12 4.81
CA ASP A 113 -31.61 2.79 5.81
C ASP A 113 -32.53 4.01 5.90
N HIS A 114 -33.66 3.96 5.20
CA HIS A 114 -34.75 4.87 5.44
C HIS A 114 -35.30 4.59 6.86
N PRO A 115 -35.24 5.54 7.83
CA PRO A 115 -35.96 5.37 9.08
C PRO A 115 -37.44 5.67 8.79
N GLY A 116 -38.15 4.66 8.28
CA GLY A 116 -39.51 4.80 7.78
C GLY A 116 -40.41 3.63 8.14
N GLN A 117 -40.18 2.98 9.29
CA GLN A 117 -41.18 2.10 9.89
C GLN A 117 -41.75 2.83 11.12
N ARG A 118 -42.70 3.73 10.87
CA ARG A 118 -43.70 4.07 11.88
C ARG A 118 -44.92 3.23 11.57
N ASP A 119 -45.28 2.39 12.53
CA ASP A 119 -46.52 1.63 12.54
C ASP A 119 -47.70 2.59 12.30
N HIS A 120 -48.42 2.39 11.20
CA HIS A 120 -49.71 3.01 10.97
C HIS A 120 -50.80 2.02 11.44
N PRO A 121 -51.61 2.35 12.46
CA PRO A 121 -52.88 1.70 12.68
C PRO A 121 -53.95 2.42 11.87
N GLY A 122 -54.63 1.72 10.95
CA GLY A 122 -55.89 2.21 10.37
C GLY A 122 -55.99 2.06 8.86
N GLU A 123 -56.70 1.01 8.46
CA GLU A 123 -57.44 0.76 7.23
C GLU A 123 -58.02 2.02 6.56
N TRP A 124 -57.49 2.38 5.39
CA TRP A 124 -58.19 3.14 4.35
C TRP A 124 -57.73 2.64 2.97
N ASP A 125 -58.67 2.14 2.19
CA ASP A 125 -58.47 1.77 0.78
C ASP A 125 -58.14 3.01 -0.05
N HIS A 126 -56.98 3.00 -0.72
CA HIS A 126 -56.62 3.95 -1.76
C HIS A 126 -56.44 3.20 -3.10
N PRO A 127 -57.22 3.53 -4.14
CA PRO A 127 -56.93 3.09 -5.50
C PRO A 127 -55.94 4.08 -6.11
N GLY A 128 -54.72 3.62 -6.39
CA GLY A 128 -53.71 4.45 -7.04
C GLY A 128 -52.37 3.74 -7.12
N ASP A 129 -52.04 3.33 -8.34
CA ASP A 129 -50.73 2.86 -8.79
C ASP A 129 -49.71 3.99 -8.52
N TRP A 130 -48.95 3.87 -7.43
CA TRP A 130 -47.82 4.75 -7.16
C TRP A 130 -46.56 4.01 -7.58
N ASP A 131 -46.08 4.36 -8.78
CA ASP A 131 -44.74 4.02 -9.23
C ASP A 131 -43.74 4.37 -8.12
N HIS A 132 -43.12 3.34 -7.54
CA HIS A 132 -41.95 3.51 -6.69
C HIS A 132 -40.90 4.26 -7.52
N PRO A 133 -40.39 5.43 -7.10
CA PRO A 133 -39.30 6.07 -7.80
C PRO A 133 -38.11 5.12 -7.70
N GLY A 134 -37.77 4.55 -8.86
CA GLY A 134 -36.78 3.50 -9.02
C GLY A 134 -35.52 3.78 -8.21
N GLU A 135 -35.07 2.73 -7.56
CA GLU A 135 -33.66 2.40 -7.34
C GLU A 135 -32.81 3.17 -8.36
N ARG A 136 -32.11 4.22 -7.91
CA ARG A 136 -31.27 5.02 -8.82
C ARG A 136 -30.28 4.04 -9.41
N ASP A 137 -30.43 3.75 -10.71
CA ASP A 137 -29.54 2.88 -11.45
C ASP A 137 -28.10 3.28 -11.14
N HIS A 138 -27.39 2.43 -10.41
CA HIS A 138 -25.95 2.57 -10.25
C HIS A 138 -25.37 2.64 -11.67
N PRO A 139 -24.53 3.65 -12.00
CA PRO A 139 -23.99 3.77 -13.34
C PRO A 139 -23.34 2.44 -13.72
N GLY A 140 -23.81 1.83 -14.82
CA GLY A 140 -23.31 0.55 -15.29
C GLY A 140 -21.80 0.61 -15.51
N GLU A 141 -21.14 -0.55 -15.56
CA GLU A 141 -19.68 -0.69 -15.71
C GLU A 141 -19.05 0.11 -16.88
N ARG A 142 -19.88 0.55 -17.84
CA ARG A 142 -19.50 1.35 -19.01
C ARG A 142 -19.34 2.84 -18.74
N ASP A 143 -19.88 3.36 -17.64
CA ASP A 143 -19.89 4.81 -17.31
C ASP A 143 -18.87 5.20 -16.24
N LEU A 144 -18.12 4.24 -15.70
CA LEU A 144 -17.14 4.51 -14.65
C LEU A 144 -15.88 5.19 -15.20
N PRO A 145 -15.36 6.22 -14.50
CA PRO A 145 -14.26 7.01 -15.02
C PRO A 145 -12.97 6.19 -15.14
N CYS A 146 -12.17 6.56 -16.15
CA CYS A 146 -10.80 6.13 -16.29
C CYS A 146 -9.88 7.11 -15.56
N VAL A 147 -8.87 6.60 -14.86
CA VAL A 147 -7.87 7.42 -14.18
C VAL A 147 -6.51 7.15 -14.77
N ALA A 148 -5.74 8.22 -15.02
CA ALA A 148 -4.33 8.15 -15.38
C ALA A 148 -3.46 8.53 -14.19
N LEU A 149 -2.40 7.75 -13.97
CA LEU A 149 -1.31 8.04 -13.05
C LEU A 149 -0.05 8.35 -13.85
N HIS A 150 0.65 9.40 -13.44
CA HIS A 150 1.90 9.84 -14.02
C HIS A 150 2.96 9.94 -12.93
N ALA A 151 4.10 9.27 -13.12
CA ALA A 151 5.29 9.52 -12.33
C ALA A 151 6.24 10.40 -13.14
N HIS A 152 6.73 11.48 -12.54
CA HIS A 152 7.63 12.45 -13.17
C HIS A 152 8.99 12.40 -12.47
N HIS A 153 10.05 12.18 -13.25
CA HIS A 153 11.40 12.14 -12.71
C HIS A 153 12.42 12.64 -13.75
N ARG A 154 13.13 13.73 -13.42
CA ARG A 154 14.15 14.37 -14.30
C ARG A 154 13.65 14.63 -15.74
N GLY A 155 12.43 15.15 -15.87
CA GLY A 155 11.79 15.43 -17.17
C GLY A 155 11.33 14.19 -17.96
N ARG A 156 11.48 12.99 -17.39
CA ARG A 156 10.91 11.75 -17.93
C ARG A 156 9.60 11.44 -17.23
N VAL A 157 8.69 10.77 -17.94
CA VAL A 157 7.37 10.42 -17.41
C VAL A 157 7.09 8.94 -17.64
N ALA A 158 6.68 8.24 -16.59
CA ALA A 158 6.07 6.91 -16.67
C ALA A 158 4.55 7.08 -16.48
N ARG A 159 3.75 6.32 -17.22
CA ARG A 159 2.28 6.44 -17.23
C ARG A 159 1.61 5.09 -17.04
N GLY A 160 0.52 5.08 -16.29
CA GLY A 160 -0.37 3.94 -16.15
C GLY A 160 -1.81 4.43 -16.07
N THR A 161 -2.76 3.58 -16.46
CA THR A 161 -4.19 3.92 -16.43
C THR A 161 -5.00 2.76 -15.90
N CYS A 162 -6.06 3.04 -15.14
CA CYS A 162 -7.04 2.03 -14.76
C CYS A 162 -8.45 2.59 -14.87
N ARG A 163 -9.41 1.71 -15.19
CA ARG A 163 -10.84 2.03 -15.18
C ARG A 163 -11.42 1.58 -13.86
N LEU A 164 -12.14 2.45 -13.16
CA LEU A 164 -12.86 2.07 -11.94
C LEU A 164 -13.88 0.96 -12.26
N GLN A 165 -13.93 -0.08 -11.42
CA GLN A 165 -14.79 -1.25 -11.65
C GLN A 165 -15.88 -1.35 -10.57
N ALA A 166 -17.11 -1.67 -10.98
CA ALA A 166 -18.22 -2.00 -10.10
C ALA A 166 -17.98 -3.35 -9.39
N PRO A 167 -18.62 -3.62 -8.23
CA PRO A 167 -19.52 -2.73 -7.49
C PRO A 167 -18.79 -1.75 -6.55
N LEU A 168 -17.50 -1.96 -6.29
CA LEU A 168 -16.75 -1.19 -5.29
C LEU A 168 -16.31 0.19 -5.81
N GLY A 169 -16.16 0.35 -7.12
CA GLY A 169 -15.70 1.59 -7.75
C GLY A 169 -14.28 1.86 -7.39
N VAL A 170 -13.47 0.82 -7.54
CA VAL A 170 -12.04 0.83 -7.25
C VAL A 170 -11.28 0.44 -8.50
N CYS A 171 -10.07 0.96 -8.64
CA CYS A 171 -9.08 0.38 -9.52
C CYS A 171 -7.68 0.68 -9.00
N VAL A 172 -6.73 -0.19 -9.31
CA VAL A 172 -5.33 -0.01 -8.94
C VAL A 172 -4.53 0.23 -10.22
N VAL A 173 -3.74 1.29 -10.24
CA VAL A 173 -2.70 1.44 -11.25
C VAL A 173 -1.41 0.85 -10.69
N GLU A 174 -0.88 -0.17 -11.35
CA GLU A 174 0.46 -0.66 -11.12
C GLU A 174 1.43 -0.03 -12.12
N LEU A 175 2.17 0.98 -11.67
CA LEU A 175 3.10 1.71 -12.52
C LEU A 175 4.52 1.19 -12.33
N GLU A 176 5.05 0.52 -13.34
CA GLU A 176 6.46 0.09 -13.36
C GLU A 176 7.39 1.29 -13.56
N ILE A 177 8.30 1.48 -12.60
CA ILE A 177 9.30 2.53 -12.57
C ILE A 177 10.52 2.08 -13.40
N PRO A 178 10.90 2.82 -14.46
CA PRO A 178 11.96 2.41 -15.34
C PRO A 178 13.30 2.21 -14.60
N PRO A 179 14.07 1.11 -14.85
CA PRO A 179 15.32 0.82 -14.14
C PRO A 179 16.34 1.97 -14.13
N ARG A 180 16.37 2.75 -15.21
CA ARG A 180 17.21 3.95 -15.39
C ARG A 180 16.92 5.10 -14.42
N TRP A 181 15.82 5.05 -13.67
CA TRP A 181 15.49 6.03 -12.64
C TRP A 181 16.18 5.74 -11.31
N PHE A 182 16.60 4.49 -11.06
CA PHE A 182 17.34 4.11 -9.86
C PHE A 182 18.86 4.29 -9.99
N SER A 183 19.33 4.74 -11.15
CA SER A 183 20.75 5.00 -11.37
C SER A 183 21.09 6.42 -10.93
N PRO A 184 22.17 6.63 -10.16
CA PRO A 184 22.59 7.97 -9.76
C PRO A 184 22.86 8.82 -11.00
N ALA A 185 22.48 10.10 -10.97
CA ALA A 185 22.82 11.02 -12.06
C ALA A 185 24.33 11.02 -12.24
N SER A 186 24.79 10.79 -13.47
CA SER A 186 26.19 11.02 -13.81
C SER A 186 26.52 12.49 -13.52
N PRO A 187 27.48 12.80 -12.63
CA PRO A 187 27.82 14.18 -12.35
C PRO A 187 28.34 14.82 -13.64
N ALA A 188 27.75 15.97 -14.01
CA ALA A 188 28.20 16.72 -15.18
C ALA A 188 29.71 17.00 -15.08
N PRO A 189 30.48 16.93 -16.19
CA PRO A 189 31.94 17.01 -16.17
C PRO A 189 32.50 18.35 -15.61
N ARG A 190 31.65 19.35 -15.40
CA ARG A 190 32.01 20.65 -14.78
C ARG A 190 32.04 20.65 -13.24
N SER A 191 31.57 19.60 -12.56
CA SER A 191 31.54 19.56 -11.08
C SER A 191 32.77 18.92 -10.40
N ARG A 192 33.68 18.29 -11.16
CA ARG A 192 34.90 17.66 -10.60
C ARG A 192 35.82 18.64 -9.85
N ARG A 193 35.69 19.96 -10.07
CA ARG A 193 36.47 20.98 -9.35
C ARG A 193 35.85 21.48 -8.04
N ARG A 194 34.61 21.10 -7.69
CA ARG A 194 33.93 21.55 -6.46
C ARG A 194 33.49 20.42 -5.52
N ALA A 195 33.74 19.17 -5.87
CA ALA A 195 33.38 18.01 -5.03
C ALA A 195 34.41 17.69 -3.93
N ALA A 196 35.49 18.47 -3.82
CA ALA A 196 36.56 18.23 -2.84
C ALA A 196 36.41 19.03 -1.53
N GLU A 197 35.39 19.88 -1.37
CA GLU A 197 35.40 20.90 -0.29
C GLU A 197 34.15 20.98 0.59
N SER A 198 33.22 20.01 0.61
CA SER A 198 32.16 20.03 1.63
C SER A 198 31.70 18.64 2.07
N PRO A 199 32.20 18.13 3.21
CA PRO A 199 31.56 17.02 3.92
C PRO A 199 30.37 17.56 4.72
N GLY A 200 29.16 17.06 4.48
CA GLY A 200 28.08 17.16 5.48
C GLY A 200 26.71 17.68 5.06
N ARG A 201 26.36 17.77 3.76
CA ARG A 201 24.93 17.91 3.41
C ARG A 201 24.35 16.51 3.16
N PRO A 202 23.33 16.05 3.91
CA PRO A 202 22.65 14.82 3.55
C PRO A 202 22.09 14.99 2.13
N GLU A 203 22.53 14.14 1.20
CA GLU A 203 21.97 14.10 -0.14
C GLU A 203 20.47 13.84 0.00
N THR A 204 19.63 14.75 -0.50
CA THR A 204 18.19 14.53 -0.52
C THR A 204 17.92 13.26 -1.33
N PRO A 205 17.19 12.27 -0.79
CA PRO A 205 16.92 11.04 -1.51
C PRO A 205 16.27 11.35 -2.85
N GLU A 206 16.70 10.65 -3.89
CA GLU A 206 16.18 10.83 -5.25
C GLU A 206 14.69 10.46 -5.26
N SER A 207 13.82 11.32 -5.80
CA SER A 207 12.37 11.12 -5.75
C SER A 207 11.68 11.41 -7.08
N ALA A 208 10.62 10.68 -7.38
CA ALA A 208 9.69 10.94 -8.46
C ALA A 208 8.41 11.60 -7.94
N GLU A 209 7.82 12.52 -8.70
CA GLU A 209 6.55 13.16 -8.34
C GLU A 209 5.38 12.41 -8.99
N LEU A 210 4.38 12.04 -8.19
CA LEU A 210 3.17 11.38 -8.64
C LEU A 210 2.04 12.38 -8.88
N HIS A 211 1.40 12.28 -10.03
CA HIS A 211 0.24 13.08 -10.40
C HIS A 211 -0.84 12.18 -11.00
N TYR A 212 -2.11 12.51 -10.80
CA TYR A 212 -3.22 11.75 -11.39
C TYR A 212 -4.30 12.65 -11.99
N GLY A 213 -5.10 12.12 -12.89
CA GLY A 213 -6.22 12.84 -13.50
C GLY A 213 -7.27 11.91 -14.08
N VAL A 214 -8.49 12.42 -14.20
CA VAL A 214 -9.60 11.70 -14.85
C VAL A 214 -9.46 11.83 -16.35
N VAL A 215 -9.61 10.71 -17.04
CA VAL A 215 -9.42 10.58 -18.48
C VAL A 215 -10.76 10.28 -19.14
N GLY A 216 -10.96 10.78 -20.37
CA GLY A 216 -12.20 10.61 -21.11
C GLY A 216 -12.54 9.13 -21.38
N PRO A 217 -13.85 8.81 -21.55
CA PRO A 217 -14.28 7.47 -21.89
C PRO A 217 -13.66 7.02 -23.22
N GLY A 218 -12.96 5.87 -23.21
CA GLY A 218 -12.27 5.29 -24.38
C GLY A 218 -10.74 5.40 -24.39
N GLU A 219 -10.14 6.12 -23.43
CA GLU A 219 -8.68 6.27 -23.33
C GLU A 219 -8.00 5.22 -22.44
N CYS A 220 -8.78 4.44 -21.68
CA CYS A 220 -8.32 3.28 -20.91
C CYS A 220 -7.88 2.15 -21.86
N GLY A 221 -6.67 2.28 -22.44
CA GLY A 221 -6.09 1.32 -23.38
C GLY A 221 -5.06 1.90 -24.36
N ARG A 222 -4.96 3.24 -24.51
CA ARG A 222 -3.95 3.85 -25.39
C ARG A 222 -2.65 4.16 -24.65
N ALA A 223 -1.91 3.11 -24.32
CA ALA A 223 -0.53 3.24 -23.88
C ALA A 223 0.34 3.82 -25.00
N GLY A 224 0.58 5.14 -24.98
CA GLY A 224 1.63 5.78 -25.82
C GLY A 224 1.19 6.85 -26.82
N GLY A 225 -0.08 7.26 -26.85
CA GLY A 225 -0.51 8.38 -27.69
C GLY A 225 0.00 9.74 -27.18
N ARG A 226 0.78 10.45 -27.99
CA ARG A 226 1.02 11.90 -27.80
C ARG A 226 -0.32 12.60 -27.98
N GLU A 227 -1.01 12.95 -26.90
CA GLU A 227 -2.27 13.69 -27.00
C GLU A 227 -2.19 15.00 -26.20
N ARG A 228 -2.32 16.11 -26.92
CA ARG A 228 -2.67 17.42 -26.37
C ARG A 228 -4.12 17.29 -25.91
N SER A 229 -4.35 17.10 -24.62
CA SER A 229 -5.70 17.12 -24.05
C SER A 229 -6.35 18.48 -24.31
N ARG A 230 -7.26 18.54 -25.30
CA ARG A 230 -8.23 19.64 -25.42
C ARG A 230 -9.36 19.33 -24.44
N GLY A 231 -9.23 19.81 -23.20
CA GLY A 231 -10.35 19.88 -22.24
C GLY A 231 -10.28 19.01 -20.98
N GLY A 232 -9.18 18.27 -20.74
CA GLY A 232 -8.99 17.55 -19.47
C GLY A 232 -8.54 18.48 -18.35
N GLU A 233 -9.06 18.28 -17.13
CA GLU A 233 -8.61 18.96 -15.91
C GLU A 233 -7.11 18.73 -15.70
N ALA A 234 -6.38 19.73 -15.18
CA ALA A 234 -4.95 19.59 -14.94
C ALA A 234 -4.67 18.43 -13.96
N PRO A 235 -3.63 17.60 -14.19
CA PRO A 235 -3.30 16.51 -13.28
C PRO A 235 -3.06 17.02 -11.86
N ARG A 236 -3.70 16.39 -10.88
CA ARG A 236 -3.60 16.71 -9.46
C ARG A 236 -2.36 16.05 -8.87
N TYR A 237 -1.60 16.81 -8.07
CA TYR A 237 -0.44 16.27 -7.33
C TYR A 237 -0.91 15.28 -6.27
N LEU A 238 -0.29 14.10 -6.23
CA LEU A 238 -0.58 13.05 -5.25
C LEU A 238 0.46 13.03 -4.12
N GLY A 239 1.75 13.13 -4.48
CA GLY A 239 2.85 12.98 -3.53
C GLY A 239 4.19 12.69 -4.19
N SER A 240 5.22 12.54 -3.37
CA SER A 240 6.57 12.16 -3.79
C SER A 240 6.84 10.68 -3.50
N LEU A 241 7.43 9.98 -4.46
CA LEU A 241 7.86 8.59 -4.38
C LEU A 241 9.39 8.52 -4.29
N GLU A 242 9.90 7.97 -3.19
CA GLU A 242 11.35 7.80 -2.99
C GLU A 242 11.91 6.70 -3.90
N LEU A 243 13.01 6.98 -4.60
CA LEU A 243 13.71 6.03 -5.47
C LEU A 243 14.94 5.51 -4.74
N ARG A 244 14.82 4.32 -4.17
CA ARG A 244 15.92 3.68 -3.42
C ARG A 244 16.88 2.97 -4.35
N ALA A 245 18.16 3.03 -4.03
CA ALA A 245 19.16 2.20 -4.67
C ALA A 245 18.84 0.71 -4.45
N ALA A 246 19.44 -0.16 -5.26
CA ALA A 246 19.35 -1.59 -5.03
C ALA A 246 19.95 -1.94 -3.67
N GLU A 247 19.10 -2.20 -2.68
CA GLU A 247 19.52 -2.79 -1.42
C GLU A 247 19.80 -4.28 -1.64
N PRO A 248 20.87 -4.82 -1.02
CA PRO A 248 21.07 -6.26 -1.04
C PRO A 248 19.85 -6.93 -0.42
N ALA A 249 19.36 -8.00 -1.06
CA ALA A 249 18.21 -8.75 -0.54
C ALA A 249 18.44 -9.08 0.94
N ARG A 250 17.49 -8.69 1.79
CA ARG A 250 17.59 -8.89 3.23
C ARG A 250 17.71 -10.39 3.49
N ARG A 251 18.74 -10.78 4.23
CA ARG A 251 19.01 -12.17 4.59
C ARG A 251 19.15 -12.27 6.09
N GLN A 252 18.58 -13.32 6.63
CA GLN A 252 18.79 -13.70 8.01
C GLN A 252 19.92 -14.70 8.10
N GLU A 253 20.85 -14.45 9.03
CA GLU A 253 21.94 -15.37 9.34
C GLU A 253 21.60 -16.14 10.62
N VAL A 254 21.70 -17.47 10.55
CA VAL A 254 21.46 -18.36 11.69
C VAL A 254 22.63 -19.32 11.80
N ARG A 255 23.09 -19.58 13.03
CA ARG A 255 24.15 -20.56 13.28
C ARG A 255 23.52 -21.95 13.23
N LEU A 256 23.98 -22.80 12.31
CA LEU A 256 23.64 -24.22 12.36
C LEU A 256 24.41 -24.90 13.50
N ASP A 257 25.67 -24.51 13.66
CA ASP A 257 26.55 -24.90 14.75
C ASP A 257 27.69 -23.86 14.94
N ASP A 258 28.78 -24.25 15.60
CA ASP A 258 29.94 -23.38 15.83
C ASP A 258 30.84 -23.12 14.63
N LYS A 259 30.65 -23.85 13.53
CA LYS A 259 31.50 -23.81 12.32
C LYS A 259 30.73 -23.41 11.07
N VAL A 260 29.39 -23.45 11.07
CA VAL A 260 28.54 -23.29 9.89
C VAL A 260 27.44 -22.29 10.15
N LEU A 261 27.32 -21.33 9.23
CA LEU A 261 26.27 -20.32 9.19
C LEU A 261 25.32 -20.61 8.04
N LEU A 262 24.02 -20.52 8.28
CA LEU A 262 22.96 -20.56 7.29
C LEU A 262 22.46 -19.15 7.02
N ARG A 263 22.42 -18.77 5.74
CA ARG A 263 21.83 -17.52 5.24
C ARG A 263 20.58 -17.83 4.44
N VAL A 264 19.44 -17.32 4.88
CA VAL A 264 18.13 -17.51 4.24
C VAL A 264 17.48 -16.16 3.94
N PRO A 265 16.57 -16.08 2.96
CA PRO A 265 15.83 -14.83 2.70
C PRO A 265 15.03 -14.39 3.93
N ASP A 266 15.11 -13.10 4.25
CA ASP A 266 14.27 -12.44 5.24
C ASP A 266 13.09 -11.77 4.52
N ALA A 267 12.23 -12.61 3.95
CA ALA A 267 11.05 -12.20 3.18
C ALA A 267 10.00 -13.31 3.16
N THR A 268 8.73 -12.92 3.07
CA THR A 268 7.62 -13.85 2.81
C THR A 268 7.68 -14.33 1.37
N LEU A 269 7.67 -15.65 1.17
CA LEU A 269 7.73 -16.27 -0.15
C LEU A 269 6.33 -16.62 -0.67
N ARG A 270 6.24 -16.82 -1.98
CA ARG A 270 5.01 -17.26 -2.66
C ARG A 270 5.06 -18.73 -3.08
N PRO A 271 3.91 -19.42 -3.18
CA PRO A 271 3.83 -20.69 -3.89
C PRO A 271 4.44 -20.59 -5.30
N GLY A 272 5.22 -21.59 -5.69
CA GLY A 272 5.92 -21.62 -6.98
C GLY A 272 7.22 -20.83 -7.03
N GLN A 273 7.48 -19.98 -6.02
CA GLN A 273 8.72 -19.23 -5.95
C GLN A 273 9.91 -20.14 -5.64
N ARG A 274 11.05 -19.80 -6.26
CA ARG A 274 12.35 -20.38 -5.92
C ARG A 274 13.16 -19.37 -5.13
N PHE A 275 13.95 -19.88 -4.20
CA PHE A 275 14.86 -19.06 -3.41
C PHE A 275 16.16 -19.83 -3.14
N THR A 276 17.23 -19.08 -2.84
CA THR A 276 18.53 -19.68 -2.54
C THR A 276 18.87 -19.50 -1.07
N ALA A 277 19.02 -20.62 -0.36
CA ALA A 277 19.66 -20.67 0.95
C ALA A 277 21.17 -20.89 0.76
N THR A 278 22.00 -20.22 1.54
CA THR A 278 23.45 -20.29 1.40
C THR A 278 24.09 -20.69 2.71
N LEU A 279 24.98 -21.69 2.70
CA LEU A 279 25.82 -22.00 3.84
C LEU A 279 27.15 -21.27 3.71
N ALA A 280 27.65 -20.74 4.81
CA ALA A 280 29.00 -20.18 4.92
C ALA A 280 29.76 -20.92 6.02
N LEU A 281 31.05 -21.16 5.79
CA LEU A 281 31.93 -21.78 6.78
C LEU A 281 32.65 -20.70 7.57
N ARG A 282 32.79 -20.93 8.88
CA ARG A 282 33.60 -20.08 9.75
C ARG A 282 35.07 -20.46 9.65
N HIS A 283 35.95 -19.55 10.05
CA HIS A 283 37.40 -19.72 9.96
C HIS A 283 37.97 -20.94 10.71
N ASN A 284 37.22 -21.49 11.67
CA ASN A 284 37.58 -22.65 12.49
C ASN A 284 37.12 -24.00 11.89
N PHE A 285 36.67 -24.01 10.64
CA PHE A 285 36.29 -25.22 9.92
C PHE A 285 37.52 -25.92 9.33
N THR A 286 37.71 -27.20 9.69
CA THR A 286 38.90 -28.00 9.32
C THR A 286 38.57 -29.37 8.74
N ALA A 287 37.29 -29.75 8.67
CA ALA A 287 36.90 -31.05 8.16
C ALA A 287 37.00 -31.10 6.63
N ASP A 288 37.39 -32.25 6.08
CA ASP A 288 37.46 -32.47 4.63
C ASP A 288 36.13 -32.97 4.04
N GLN A 289 35.13 -33.21 4.88
CA GLN A 289 33.79 -33.61 4.51
C GLN A 289 32.75 -32.97 5.44
N LEU A 290 31.63 -32.55 4.86
CA LEU A 290 30.45 -32.04 5.56
C LEU A 290 29.21 -32.68 4.96
N THR A 291 28.38 -33.30 5.80
CA THR A 291 27.08 -33.84 5.38
C THR A 291 25.98 -32.97 5.97
N LEU A 292 25.10 -32.45 5.12
CA LEU A 292 23.96 -31.64 5.51
C LEU A 292 22.67 -32.42 5.28
N ARG A 293 21.93 -32.67 6.36
CA ARG A 293 20.58 -33.25 6.31
C ARG A 293 19.54 -32.16 6.44
N ILE A 294 18.61 -32.14 5.49
CA ILE A 294 17.54 -31.15 5.40
C ILE A 294 16.21 -31.89 5.38
N LYS A 295 15.32 -31.56 6.32
CA LYS A 295 13.94 -32.03 6.35
C LYS A 295 13.01 -30.87 6.06
N ALA A 296 12.32 -30.93 4.93
CA ALA A 296 11.40 -29.90 4.50
C ALA A 296 9.96 -30.39 4.58
N LYS A 297 9.12 -29.63 5.29
CA LYS A 297 7.70 -29.92 5.47
C LYS A 297 6.84 -28.94 4.68
N LYS A 298 5.54 -29.24 4.57
CA LYS A 298 4.51 -28.32 4.06
C LYS A 298 4.82 -27.79 2.64
N GLY A 299 5.27 -28.65 1.73
CA GLY A 299 5.51 -28.27 0.32
C GLY A 299 6.79 -27.47 0.07
N LEU A 300 7.76 -27.48 1.00
CA LEU A 300 9.13 -27.05 0.72
C LEU A 300 9.97 -28.22 0.19
N GLN A 301 10.89 -27.93 -0.72
CA GLN A 301 11.81 -28.93 -1.28
C GLN A 301 13.16 -28.34 -1.70
N VAL A 302 14.21 -29.15 -1.61
CA VAL A 302 15.53 -28.85 -2.16
C VAL A 302 15.58 -29.31 -3.62
N VAL A 303 15.85 -28.38 -4.53
CA VAL A 303 15.93 -28.64 -5.97
C VAL A 303 17.35 -28.98 -6.38
N ALA A 304 18.32 -28.15 -5.98
CA ALA A 304 19.72 -28.32 -6.34
C ALA A 304 20.65 -27.88 -5.21
N ALA A 305 21.88 -28.40 -5.25
CA ALA A 305 22.96 -28.02 -4.35
C ALA A 305 24.21 -27.75 -5.19
N ARG A 306 24.78 -26.55 -5.06
CA ARG A 306 25.92 -26.09 -5.86
C ARG A 306 27.03 -25.61 -4.91
N PRO A 307 28.25 -26.16 -4.99
CA PRO A 307 29.36 -25.67 -4.18
C PRO A 307 29.73 -24.25 -4.62
N GLY A 308 30.01 -23.37 -3.67
CA GLY A 308 30.45 -22.00 -3.97
C GLY A 308 31.89 -21.93 -4.51
N ALA A 309 32.68 -22.96 -4.22
CA ALA A 309 34.02 -23.17 -4.79
C ALA A 309 34.10 -24.56 -5.46
N PRO A 310 33.55 -24.72 -6.68
CA PRO A 310 33.44 -26.03 -7.36
C PRO A 310 34.79 -26.67 -7.68
N THR A 311 35.88 -25.90 -7.73
CA THR A 311 37.24 -26.41 -7.91
C THR A 311 37.83 -27.03 -6.64
N ALA A 312 37.37 -26.59 -5.46
CA ALA A 312 37.87 -27.05 -4.16
C ALA A 312 36.93 -28.07 -3.51
N TRP A 313 35.64 -28.06 -3.85
CA TRP A 313 34.62 -28.88 -3.21
C TRP A 313 33.67 -29.50 -4.23
N THR A 314 33.36 -30.78 -4.03
CA THR A 314 32.27 -31.48 -4.73
C THR A 314 31.07 -31.58 -3.82
N ALA A 315 29.86 -31.46 -4.37
CA ALA A 315 28.60 -31.60 -3.64
C ALA A 315 27.71 -32.64 -4.32
N GLN A 316 27.33 -33.67 -3.57
CA GLN A 316 26.41 -34.71 -4.02
C GLN A 316 25.08 -34.56 -3.29
N LEU A 317 23.99 -34.41 -4.03
CA LEU A 317 22.64 -34.22 -3.50
C LEU A 317 21.79 -35.46 -3.71
N GLU A 318 21.34 -36.05 -2.61
CA GLU A 318 20.36 -37.14 -2.59
C GLU A 318 19.03 -36.60 -2.06
N ARG A 319 17.94 -36.88 -2.77
CA ARG A 319 16.60 -36.41 -2.41
C ARG A 319 15.68 -37.59 -2.23
N THR A 320 14.93 -37.60 -1.13
CA THR A 320 13.88 -38.59 -0.86
C THR A 320 12.58 -37.88 -0.54
N ARG A 321 11.51 -38.24 -1.24
CA ARG A 321 10.18 -37.64 -1.04
C ARG A 321 9.33 -38.60 -0.23
N GLY A 322 9.03 -38.23 1.01
CA GLY A 322 8.08 -38.93 1.86
C GLY A 322 6.67 -38.33 1.78
N PRO A 323 5.66 -39.02 2.32
CA PRO A 323 4.26 -38.57 2.27
C PRO A 323 3.98 -37.30 3.09
N LYS A 324 4.78 -37.04 4.15
CA LYS A 324 4.60 -35.87 5.05
C LYS A 324 5.69 -34.81 4.93
N HIS A 325 6.81 -35.14 4.31
CA HIS A 325 7.99 -34.29 4.23
C HIS A 325 8.92 -34.77 3.11
N SER A 326 9.65 -33.83 2.51
CA SER A 326 10.79 -34.15 1.66
C SER A 326 12.07 -34.10 2.50
N MET A 327 13.01 -34.98 2.19
CA MET A 327 14.32 -35.05 2.80
C MET A 327 15.37 -34.83 1.71
N ALA A 328 16.40 -34.08 2.03
CA ALA A 328 17.58 -33.95 1.19
C ALA A 328 18.84 -34.18 2.03
N VAL A 329 19.79 -34.93 1.49
CA VAL A 329 21.11 -35.14 2.08
C VAL A 329 22.12 -34.61 1.09
N VAL A 330 22.89 -33.61 1.50
CA VAL A 330 23.97 -33.04 0.69
C VAL A 330 25.30 -33.42 1.31
N THR A 331 26.07 -34.23 0.60
CA THR A 331 27.42 -34.63 1.02
C THR A 331 28.43 -33.79 0.25
N CYS A 332 29.13 -32.92 0.97
CA CYS A 332 30.20 -32.09 0.42
C CYS A 332 31.56 -32.70 0.77
N ARG A 333 32.42 -32.89 -0.23
CA ARG A 333 33.77 -33.46 -0.04
C ARG A 333 34.82 -32.56 -0.67
N ARG A 334 35.94 -32.38 0.03
CA ARG A 334 37.07 -31.59 -0.46
C ARG A 334 37.77 -32.32 -1.61
N SER A 335 38.08 -31.60 -2.68
CA SER A 335 38.83 -32.13 -3.82
C SER A 335 40.30 -32.29 -3.46
N GLY A 336 40.84 -33.50 -3.62
CA GLY A 336 42.20 -33.87 -3.22
C GLY A 336 43.33 -33.11 -3.93
N ASP A 337 43.06 -32.53 -5.11
CA ASP A 337 44.03 -31.75 -5.89
C ASP A 337 44.22 -30.32 -5.37
N SER A 338 43.33 -29.85 -4.48
CA SER A 338 43.36 -28.51 -3.89
C SER A 338 44.14 -28.42 -2.56
N ARG A 339 45.25 -29.17 -2.43
CA ARG A 339 46.14 -29.11 -1.24
C ARG A 339 46.81 -27.75 -1.03
N GLY A 340 46.69 -26.81 -1.97
CA GLY A 340 47.16 -25.44 -1.81
C GLY A 340 46.03 -24.43 -1.97
N GLY A 341 45.64 -23.77 -0.88
CA GLY A 341 45.11 -22.40 -0.95
C GLY A 341 43.74 -22.15 -0.33
N TRP A 342 42.74 -23.03 -0.51
CA TRP A 342 41.37 -22.70 -0.11
C TRP A 342 41.18 -22.73 1.42
N ARG A 343 40.83 -21.57 1.99
CA ARG A 343 40.42 -21.39 3.39
C ARG A 343 38.92 -21.09 3.45
N ALA A 344 38.28 -21.46 4.55
CA ALA A 344 36.87 -21.15 4.79
C ALA A 344 36.54 -19.64 4.67
N ALA A 345 37.52 -18.77 4.91
CA ALA A 345 37.39 -17.32 4.78
C ALA A 345 37.41 -16.80 3.33
N ASP A 346 37.85 -17.62 2.37
CA ASP A 346 38.09 -17.17 0.98
C ASP A 346 36.82 -17.16 0.13
N SER A 347 35.72 -17.75 0.62
CA SER A 347 34.44 -17.74 -0.07
C SER A 347 33.31 -17.22 0.82
N ALA A 348 32.56 -16.24 0.30
CA ALA A 348 31.35 -15.72 0.93
C ALA A 348 30.23 -16.79 1.06
N ALA A 349 30.33 -17.86 0.28
CA ALA A 349 29.38 -18.97 0.24
C ALA A 349 30.11 -20.31 0.05
N PHE A 350 29.90 -21.26 0.95
CA PHE A 350 30.39 -22.62 0.82
C PHE A 350 29.47 -23.48 -0.06
N LEU A 351 28.16 -23.38 0.16
CA LEU A 351 27.16 -24.16 -0.56
C LEU A 351 25.92 -23.30 -0.85
N HIS A 352 25.46 -23.31 -2.09
CA HIS A 352 24.19 -22.74 -2.52
C HIS A 352 23.16 -23.84 -2.67
N LEU A 353 22.04 -23.71 -1.96
CA LEU A 353 20.90 -24.61 -2.03
C LEU A 353 19.76 -23.89 -2.74
N ASP A 354 19.38 -24.39 -3.90
CA ASP A 354 18.24 -23.89 -4.64
C ASP A 354 17.00 -24.61 -4.11
N MET A 355 16.11 -23.84 -3.49
CA MET A 355 14.91 -24.31 -2.81
C MET A 355 13.67 -23.91 -3.62
N ALA A 356 12.62 -24.72 -3.55
CA ALA A 356 11.34 -24.40 -4.18
C ALA A 356 10.17 -24.54 -3.19
N VAL A 357 9.20 -23.65 -3.37
CA VAL A 357 7.89 -23.69 -2.72
C VAL A 357 6.90 -24.32 -3.70
N GLU A 358 6.27 -25.45 -3.35
CA GLU A 358 5.27 -26.10 -4.20
C GLU A 358 3.97 -25.28 -4.32
N ASN A 359 3.30 -25.38 -5.48
CA ASN A 359 2.05 -24.66 -5.85
C ASN A 359 0.78 -25.16 -5.11
N GLY A 360 0.91 -25.85 -3.98
CA GLY A 360 -0.22 -26.54 -3.31
C GLY A 360 -0.07 -26.67 -1.80
N THR A 361 -1.21 -26.78 -1.12
CA THR A 361 -1.49 -26.51 0.30
C THR A 361 -0.44 -27.01 1.31
N GLY A 362 0.41 -26.09 1.75
CA GLY A 362 1.20 -26.23 2.98
C GLY A 362 0.37 -26.13 4.26
N GLY A 363 -0.92 -26.48 4.22
CA GLY A 363 -1.94 -26.11 5.21
C GLY A 363 -2.23 -24.60 5.22
N LEU A 364 -3.23 -24.17 6.00
CA LEU A 364 -3.52 -22.74 6.25
C LEU A 364 -2.38 -22.01 6.99
N ALA A 365 -1.37 -22.74 7.45
CA ALA A 365 -0.31 -22.19 8.27
C ALA A 365 0.76 -21.49 7.40
N PRO A 366 0.99 -20.18 7.57
CA PRO A 366 1.96 -19.43 6.78
C PRO A 366 3.39 -19.89 7.04
N ALA A 367 3.70 -20.34 8.26
CA ALA A 367 5.01 -20.83 8.64
C ALA A 367 5.25 -22.29 8.17
N ARG A 368 6.28 -22.46 7.33
CA ARG A 368 6.74 -23.75 6.78
C ARG A 368 8.11 -24.12 7.35
N PRO A 369 8.21 -25.18 8.17
CA PRO A 369 9.45 -25.50 8.86
C PRO A 369 10.44 -26.31 8.00
N LEU A 370 11.70 -25.93 8.10
CA LEU A 370 12.89 -26.64 7.61
C LEU A 370 13.73 -27.06 8.80
N THR A 371 14.00 -28.36 8.93
CA THR A 371 14.96 -28.84 9.92
C THR A 371 16.30 -29.07 9.24
N TRP A 372 17.35 -28.49 9.83
CA TRP A 372 18.72 -28.55 9.38
C TRP A 372 19.55 -29.31 10.40
N GLN A 373 20.43 -30.18 9.92
CA GLN A 373 21.33 -30.96 10.75
C GLN A 373 22.65 -31.11 10.00
N VAL A 374 23.75 -30.73 10.66
CA VAL A 374 25.10 -30.80 10.10
C VAL A 374 25.84 -31.95 10.74
N GLU A 375 26.57 -32.71 9.93
CA GLU A 375 27.33 -33.88 10.35
C GLU A 375 28.76 -33.83 9.80
N TYR A 376 29.72 -34.19 10.66
CA TYR A 376 31.14 -34.31 10.33
C TYR A 376 31.66 -35.73 10.57
N PRO A 377 32.71 -36.18 9.84
CA PRO A 377 33.40 -37.41 10.15
C PRO A 377 33.96 -37.39 11.59
N GLY A 378 33.66 -38.43 12.38
CA GLY A 378 34.15 -38.54 13.76
C GLY A 378 33.45 -37.63 14.78
N GLN A 379 32.32 -37.02 14.41
CA GLN A 379 31.51 -36.24 15.34
C GLN A 379 30.89 -37.13 16.42
N ASP A 380 30.79 -36.59 17.64
CA ASP A 380 30.11 -37.24 18.76
C ASP A 380 28.64 -37.54 18.39
N PRO A 381 28.17 -38.79 18.58
CA PRO A 381 26.76 -39.15 18.41
C PRO A 381 25.77 -38.24 19.13
N GLU A 382 26.14 -37.64 20.27
CA GLU A 382 25.28 -36.68 20.98
C GLU A 382 25.15 -35.34 20.23
N ALA A 383 26.25 -34.83 19.65
CA ALA A 383 26.22 -33.61 18.84
C ALA A 383 25.44 -33.79 17.52
N GLN A 384 25.23 -35.04 17.09
CA GLN A 384 24.36 -35.35 15.96
C GLN A 384 22.87 -35.08 16.28
N LYS A 385 22.48 -34.89 17.54
CA LYS A 385 21.09 -34.54 17.90
C LYS A 385 20.76 -33.07 17.70
N ASP A 386 21.77 -32.21 17.57
CA ASP A 386 21.59 -30.78 17.37
C ASP A 386 20.91 -30.50 16.03
N LYS A 387 19.69 -29.97 16.11
CA LYS A 387 18.83 -29.69 14.96
C LYS A 387 18.35 -28.26 15.06
N LEU A 388 18.61 -27.49 14.01
CA LEU A 388 18.01 -26.18 13.86
C LEU A 388 16.69 -26.32 13.11
N VAL A 389 15.60 -25.80 13.66
CA VAL A 389 14.35 -25.62 12.92
C VAL A 389 14.25 -24.15 12.50
N TRP A 390 14.14 -23.94 11.20
CA TRP A 390 13.91 -22.63 10.59
C TRP A 390 12.51 -22.56 10.01
N GLU A 391 11.79 -21.46 10.22
CA GLU A 391 10.45 -21.28 9.68
C GLU A 391 10.45 -20.28 8.53
N ILE A 392 10.02 -20.73 7.36
CA ILE A 392 9.84 -19.88 6.20
C ILE A 392 8.39 -19.41 6.17
N GLN A 393 8.20 -18.10 6.08
CA GLN A 393 6.88 -17.53 5.86
C GLN A 393 6.51 -17.68 4.39
N VAL A 394 5.39 -18.35 4.13
CA VAL A 394 4.80 -18.48 2.81
C VAL A 394 3.38 -17.97 2.86
N SER A 395 3.08 -16.98 2.02
CA SER A 395 1.73 -16.47 1.88
C SER A 395 1.20 -16.76 0.48
N GLU A 396 -0.04 -17.23 0.39
CA GLU A 396 -0.75 -17.38 -0.88
C GLU A 396 -1.23 -16.03 -1.42
N ARG A 397 -1.47 -15.06 -0.51
CA ARG A 397 -1.85 -13.69 -0.86
C ARG A 397 -0.74 -12.72 -0.47
N ASP A 398 -0.26 -11.94 -1.42
CA ASP A 398 0.73 -10.87 -1.19
C ASP A 398 -0.02 -9.56 -0.91
N VAL A 399 -0.71 -9.51 0.24
CA VAL A 399 -1.47 -8.32 0.65
C VAL A 399 -0.50 -7.21 1.01
N ARG A 400 -0.59 -6.10 0.26
CA ARG A 400 0.26 -4.91 0.43
C ARG A 400 -0.35 -3.88 1.36
N ALA A 401 -1.66 -3.70 1.29
CA ALA A 401 -2.35 -2.72 2.11
C ALA A 401 -3.81 -3.13 2.38
N LEU A 402 -4.30 -2.69 3.53
CA LEU A 402 -5.73 -2.62 3.84
C LEU A 402 -6.17 -1.17 3.65
N VAL A 403 -7.15 -0.94 2.77
CA VAL A 403 -7.61 0.41 2.43
C VAL A 403 -9.07 0.56 2.80
N PRO A 404 -9.44 1.50 3.71
CA PRO A 404 -10.82 1.79 4.00
C PRO A 404 -11.42 2.65 2.88
N LEU A 405 -12.47 2.13 2.26
CA LEU A 405 -13.33 2.85 1.33
C LEU A 405 -14.41 3.56 2.14
N VAL A 406 -14.23 4.87 2.28
CA VAL A 406 -15.15 5.73 3.03
C VAL A 406 -15.99 6.57 2.08
N GLN A 407 -17.28 6.70 2.38
CA GLN A 407 -18.17 7.60 1.64
C GLN A 407 -17.82 9.06 1.89
N GLU A 408 -17.49 9.37 3.13
CA GLU A 408 -17.19 10.72 3.61
C GLU A 408 -15.98 10.67 4.55
N LEU A 409 -15.14 11.70 4.48
CA LEU A 409 -13.96 11.85 5.33
C LEU A 409 -14.24 12.66 6.60
N GLU A 410 -15.32 13.43 6.58
CA GLU A 410 -15.71 14.31 7.67
C GLU A 410 -17.12 13.95 8.10
N ILE A 411 -17.29 13.67 9.38
CA ILE A 411 -18.60 13.36 9.95
C ILE A 411 -19.06 14.58 10.73
N LEU A 412 -20.09 15.23 10.20
CA LEU A 412 -20.81 16.27 10.93
C LEU A 412 -21.92 15.65 11.77
N ASN A 413 -21.83 15.75 13.10
CA ASN A 413 -22.86 15.28 13.99
C ASN A 413 -24.07 16.24 13.99
N THR A 414 -25.12 15.88 13.26
CA THR A 414 -26.39 16.61 13.23
C THR A 414 -27.45 16.05 14.18
N ALA A 415 -27.15 14.94 14.87
CA ALA A 415 -28.09 14.25 15.75
C ALA A 415 -28.67 15.13 16.88
N PRO A 416 -27.92 16.09 17.48
CA PRO A 416 -28.50 17.01 18.46
C PRO A 416 -29.61 17.89 17.89
N LEU A 417 -29.61 18.15 16.58
CA LEU A 417 -30.58 19.01 15.91
C LEU A 417 -31.73 18.19 15.31
N THR A 418 -31.45 17.00 14.80
CA THR A 418 -32.41 16.17 14.06
C THR A 418 -33.00 15.04 14.91
N GLY A 419 -32.37 14.68 16.03
CA GLY A 419 -32.66 13.47 16.79
C GLY A 419 -32.23 12.17 16.08
N VAL A 420 -31.60 12.26 14.91
CA VAL A 420 -31.22 11.11 14.07
C VAL A 420 -29.69 10.93 14.13
N PRO A 421 -29.19 9.77 14.60
CA PRO A 421 -27.75 9.50 14.62
C PRO A 421 -27.20 9.45 13.19
N ARG A 422 -25.98 9.95 13.00
CA ARG A 422 -25.30 9.92 11.71
C ARG A 422 -24.25 8.82 11.70
N ALA A 423 -24.38 7.87 10.78
CA ALA A 423 -23.40 6.83 10.51
C ALA A 423 -22.84 6.98 9.10
N VAL A 424 -21.56 6.66 8.91
CA VAL A 424 -20.91 6.64 7.59
C VAL A 424 -20.43 5.22 7.34
N PRO A 425 -20.92 4.54 6.29
CA PRO A 425 -20.49 3.19 5.97
C PRO A 425 -19.03 3.18 5.51
N VAL A 426 -18.29 2.18 5.97
CA VAL A 426 -16.89 1.94 5.60
C VAL A 426 -16.77 0.50 5.10
N LYS A 427 -16.25 0.34 3.88
CA LYS A 427 -15.87 -0.99 3.36
C LYS A 427 -14.37 -1.13 3.43
N LEU A 428 -13.86 -2.26 3.91
CA LEU A 428 -12.41 -2.50 3.95
C LEU A 428 -12.01 -3.39 2.79
N VAL A 429 -11.00 -2.99 2.01
CA VAL A 429 -10.45 -3.81 0.93
C VAL A 429 -8.99 -4.16 1.18
N ALA A 430 -8.61 -5.38 0.81
CA ALA A 430 -7.22 -5.81 0.73
C ALA A 430 -6.72 -5.64 -0.70
N VAL A 431 -5.58 -4.97 -0.85
CA VAL A 431 -4.90 -4.79 -2.14
C VAL A 431 -3.68 -5.70 -2.21
N GLU A 432 -3.59 -6.48 -3.26
CA GLU A 432 -2.50 -7.43 -3.50
C GLU A 432 -1.40 -6.84 -4.39
N ALA A 433 -0.20 -7.43 -4.32
CA ALA A 433 0.97 -6.99 -5.09
C ALA A 433 0.84 -7.09 -6.62
N GLY A 434 -0.21 -7.75 -7.13
CA GLY A 434 -0.57 -7.78 -8.56
C GLY A 434 -1.80 -6.94 -8.89
N GLY A 435 -2.09 -5.92 -8.08
CA GLY A 435 -3.19 -4.98 -8.31
C GLY A 435 -4.60 -5.55 -8.03
N GLY A 436 -4.69 -6.82 -7.65
CA GLY A 436 -5.94 -7.45 -7.22
C GLY A 436 -6.52 -6.75 -5.98
N VAL A 437 -7.83 -6.52 -5.99
CA VAL A 437 -8.54 -5.91 -4.87
C VAL A 437 -9.66 -6.85 -4.43
N THR A 438 -9.73 -7.11 -3.13
CA THR A 438 -10.77 -7.97 -2.54
C THR A 438 -11.41 -7.27 -1.34
N GLU A 439 -12.74 -7.26 -1.27
CA GLU A 439 -13.48 -6.77 -0.11
C GLU A 439 -13.35 -7.77 1.05
N LEU A 440 -13.07 -7.26 2.25
CA LEU A 440 -13.03 -8.04 3.48
C LEU A 440 -14.42 -8.03 4.11
N THR A 441 -15.11 -9.17 4.05
CA THR A 441 -16.43 -9.35 4.66
C THR A 441 -16.39 -9.42 6.19
N GLU A 442 -15.26 -9.89 6.75
CA GLU A 442 -14.99 -9.93 8.18
C GLU A 442 -13.74 -9.08 8.45
N PRO A 443 -13.89 -7.74 8.54
CA PRO A 443 -12.75 -6.87 8.78
C PRO A 443 -12.17 -7.13 10.18
N PRO A 444 -10.84 -7.00 10.36
CA PRO A 444 -10.24 -6.99 11.69
C PRO A 444 -10.87 -5.87 12.53
N GLY A 445 -11.02 -6.09 13.84
CA GLY A 445 -11.71 -5.18 14.73
C GLY A 445 -11.19 -3.73 14.61
N CYS A 446 -12.12 -2.78 14.62
CA CYS A 446 -11.82 -1.35 14.57
C CYS A 446 -12.06 -0.72 15.94
N GLU A 447 -11.19 0.22 16.35
CA GLU A 447 -11.38 0.99 17.57
C GLU A 447 -11.21 2.49 17.30
N SER A 448 -11.98 3.29 18.02
CA SER A 448 -11.84 4.75 18.03
C SER A 448 -10.92 5.16 19.17
N ALA A 449 -10.01 6.11 18.89
CA ALA A 449 -9.19 6.75 19.90
C ALA A 449 -10.02 7.49 20.96
N ASP A 450 -11.20 8.00 20.57
CA ASP A 450 -12.17 8.62 21.47
C ASP A 450 -13.58 8.11 21.16
N LYS A 451 -14.08 7.22 22.02
CA LYS A 451 -15.41 6.60 21.91
C LYS A 451 -16.55 7.57 22.24
N GLN A 452 -16.26 8.73 22.84
CA GLN A 452 -17.24 9.79 23.09
C GLN A 452 -17.46 10.64 21.83
N VAL A 453 -16.45 10.73 20.95
CA VAL A 453 -16.51 11.51 19.69
C VAL A 453 -16.95 10.65 18.51
N LEU A 454 -16.35 9.46 18.34
CA LEU A 454 -16.63 8.55 17.23
C LEU A 454 -16.78 7.12 17.74
N GLN A 455 -17.88 6.47 17.35
CA GLN A 455 -18.10 5.05 17.58
C GLN A 455 -17.89 4.29 16.27
N VAL A 456 -17.26 3.13 16.37
CA VAL A 456 -17.05 2.19 15.26
C VAL A 456 -17.62 0.84 15.69
N SER A 457 -18.31 0.18 14.77
CA SER A 457 -19.07 -1.05 14.99
C SER A 457 -18.90 -2.00 13.83
#